data_AF-A0A059LF94-F1
#
_entry.id   AF-A0A059LF94-F1
#
_cell.length_a   1.000
_cell.length_b   1.000
_cell.length_c   1.000
_cell.angle_alpha   90.00
_cell.angle_beta   90.00
_cell.angle_gamma   90.00
#
_symmetry.space_group_name_H-M   'P 1'
#
loop_
_entity.id
_entity.type
_entity.pdbx_description
1 polymer ?
#
loop_
_entity_poly.entity_id
_entity_poly.type
_entity_poly.pdbx_seq_one_letter_code
_entity_poly.pdbx_strand_id
1 'polypeptide(L)'
;MSYKDQVIIDDLSSQINVVVGANGSGKSNFFQAIRFVLNDLYSNLSPEDRQKLLHEGAGAAATSAYVELVLDNSDGRLPLDRDEVSVRRSISAQRDEYHVDKRLVSRAEVMNMLESAGFSRANPYYVVQQGKIMAMANMRGAERLELLKEIGGAKVYESRRAESVRLLREGELRRASTAELVQALESRLAELDAERAELAAFQKAERRRKVLERALAERELAGVRERLGERE
;
A
#
# COMPACT_ATOMS: atom_id res chain seq x y z
N MET A 1 -29.80 -11.59 -7.58
CA MET A 1 -29.73 -11.30 -9.04
C MET A 1 -30.72 -12.16 -9.85
N SER A 2 -31.10 -11.74 -11.08
CA SER A 2 -32.09 -12.44 -11.92
C SER A 2 -31.58 -13.69 -12.65
N TYR A 3 -30.26 -13.87 -12.78
CA TYR A 3 -29.67 -15.00 -13.49
C TYR A 3 -29.41 -16.15 -12.52
N LYS A 4 -30.04 -17.30 -12.75
CA LYS A 4 -29.86 -18.54 -11.97
C LYS A 4 -28.83 -19.46 -12.62
N ASP A 5 -29.02 -19.73 -13.92
CA ASP A 5 -28.15 -20.59 -14.70
C ASP A 5 -27.11 -19.75 -15.47
N GLN A 6 -26.07 -20.40 -15.96
CA GLN A 6 -25.07 -19.74 -16.80
C GLN A 6 -25.73 -19.28 -18.09
N VAL A 7 -25.64 -17.98 -18.35
CA VAL A 7 -26.05 -17.36 -19.61
C VAL A 7 -24.80 -16.88 -20.32
N ILE A 8 -24.61 -17.34 -21.54
CA ILE A 8 -23.53 -16.88 -22.42
C ILE A 8 -24.16 -15.90 -23.42
N ILE A 9 -23.49 -14.79 -23.64
CA ILE A 9 -23.88 -13.76 -24.60
C ILE A 9 -22.73 -13.62 -25.57
N ASP A 10 -23.01 -14.01 -26.81
CA ASP A 10 -22.05 -14.25 -27.88
C ASP A 10 -22.41 -13.33 -29.05
N ASP A 11 -21.57 -13.28 -30.09
CA ASP A 11 -21.84 -12.58 -31.35
C ASP A 11 -22.16 -11.08 -31.21
N LEU A 12 -21.53 -10.42 -30.24
CA LEU A 12 -21.58 -8.96 -30.14
C LEU A 12 -20.84 -8.32 -31.32
N SER A 13 -21.47 -7.32 -31.93
CA SER A 13 -20.83 -6.52 -32.98
C SER A 13 -19.77 -5.60 -32.37
N SER A 14 -18.67 -5.37 -33.08
CA SER A 14 -17.67 -4.35 -32.73
C SER A 14 -18.21 -2.91 -32.86
N GLN A 15 -19.40 -2.74 -33.46
CA GLN A 15 -20.03 -1.45 -33.65
C GLN A 15 -21.08 -1.18 -32.56
N ILE A 16 -22.36 -1.38 -32.86
CA ILE A 16 -23.47 -0.98 -32.00
C ILE A 16 -24.26 -2.22 -31.60
N ASN A 17 -24.43 -2.40 -30.29
CA ASN A 17 -25.23 -3.47 -29.71
C ASN A 17 -26.41 -2.86 -28.96
N VAL A 18 -27.62 -3.37 -29.19
CA VAL A 18 -28.85 -2.85 -28.57
C VAL A 18 -29.52 -3.96 -27.77
N VAL A 19 -29.73 -3.70 -26.47
CA VAL A 19 -30.41 -4.64 -25.57
C VAL A 19 -31.84 -4.14 -25.31
N VAL A 20 -32.83 -4.93 -25.72
CA VAL A 20 -34.26 -4.64 -25.54
C VAL A 20 -34.95 -5.68 -24.66
N GLY A 21 -36.05 -5.31 -24.02
CA GLY A 21 -36.84 -6.23 -23.19
C GLY A 21 -37.88 -5.50 -22.34
N ALA A 22 -38.84 -6.24 -21.78
CA ALA A 22 -39.90 -5.69 -20.94
C ALA A 22 -39.37 -5.09 -19.62
N ASN A 23 -40.15 -4.24 -18.95
CA ASN A 23 -39.78 -3.76 -17.61
C ASN A 23 -39.65 -4.94 -16.64
N GLY A 24 -38.56 -4.96 -15.86
CA GLY A 24 -38.26 -6.09 -14.96
C GLY A 24 -37.55 -7.28 -15.62
N SER A 25 -37.29 -7.27 -16.94
CA SER A 25 -36.64 -8.39 -17.66
C SER A 25 -35.15 -8.61 -17.35
N GLY A 26 -34.59 -7.93 -16.35
CA GLY A 26 -33.18 -8.09 -15.97
C GLY A 26 -32.17 -7.23 -16.73
N LYS A 27 -32.58 -6.32 -17.62
CA LYS A 27 -31.66 -5.40 -18.36
C LYS A 27 -30.70 -4.64 -17.42
N SER A 28 -31.20 -4.09 -16.32
CA SER A 28 -30.36 -3.40 -15.35
C SER A 28 -29.36 -4.34 -14.68
N ASN A 29 -29.75 -5.61 -14.45
CA ASN A 29 -28.88 -6.62 -13.86
C ASN A 29 -27.78 -7.05 -14.83
N PHE A 30 -28.05 -7.06 -16.14
CA PHE A 30 -27.03 -7.29 -17.18
C PHE A 30 -25.91 -6.22 -17.11
N PHE A 31 -26.28 -4.94 -17.11
CA PHE A 31 -25.27 -3.86 -16.98
C PHE A 31 -24.58 -3.86 -15.62
N GLN A 32 -25.27 -4.25 -14.54
CA GLN A 32 -24.64 -4.44 -13.24
C GLN A 32 -23.62 -5.58 -13.25
N ALA A 33 -23.87 -6.68 -13.97
CA ALA A 33 -22.92 -7.79 -14.10
C ALA A 33 -21.63 -7.35 -14.81
N ILE A 34 -21.73 -6.57 -15.89
CA ILE A 34 -20.54 -5.99 -16.56
C ILE A 34 -19.75 -5.10 -15.59
N ARG A 35 -20.44 -4.19 -14.89
CA ARG A 35 -19.81 -3.30 -13.90
C ARG A 35 -19.22 -4.04 -12.71
N PHE A 36 -19.78 -5.18 -12.35
CA PHE A 36 -19.29 -5.99 -11.24
C PHE A 36 -17.87 -6.50 -11.50
N VAL A 37 -17.50 -6.75 -12.76
CA VAL A 37 -16.13 -7.11 -13.15
C VAL A 37 -15.25 -5.88 -13.35
N LEU A 38 -15.74 -4.88 -14.10
CA LEU A 38 -14.92 -3.73 -14.52
C LEU A 38 -14.69 -2.68 -13.44
N ASN A 39 -15.57 -2.60 -12.44
CA ASN A 39 -15.58 -1.51 -11.48
C ASN A 39 -15.40 -2.02 -10.05
N ASP A 40 -14.69 -1.20 -9.30
CA ASP A 40 -14.32 -1.44 -7.92
C ASP A 40 -15.44 -1.12 -6.91
N LEU A 41 -16.62 -0.70 -7.36
CA LEU A 41 -17.75 -0.31 -6.51
C LEU A 41 -18.19 -1.39 -5.50
N TYR A 42 -17.91 -2.65 -5.79
CA TYR A 42 -18.34 -3.82 -4.99
C TYR A 42 -17.22 -4.41 -4.14
N SER A 43 -16.17 -3.65 -3.88
CA SER A 43 -14.98 -4.18 -3.22
C SER A 43 -15.03 -4.22 -1.70
N ASN A 44 -15.86 -3.38 -1.09
CA ASN A 44 -16.02 -3.29 0.37
C ASN A 44 -17.38 -3.85 0.82
N LEU A 45 -17.93 -4.82 0.08
CA LEU A 45 -19.20 -5.45 0.45
C LEU A 45 -19.04 -6.30 1.71
N SER A 46 -19.92 -6.06 2.68
CA SER A 46 -20.09 -6.95 3.83
C SER A 46 -20.55 -8.34 3.35
N PRO A 47 -20.33 -9.41 4.14
CA PRO A 47 -20.82 -10.75 3.79
C PRO A 47 -22.32 -10.78 3.45
N GLU A 48 -23.12 -9.97 4.15
CA GLU A 48 -24.56 -9.82 3.91
C GLU A 48 -24.84 -9.15 2.55
N ASP A 49 -24.07 -8.12 2.18
CA ASP A 49 -24.23 -7.47 0.87
C ASP A 49 -23.76 -8.35 -0.29
N ARG A 50 -22.77 -9.23 -0.07
CA ARG A 50 -22.38 -10.25 -1.05
C ARG A 50 -23.49 -11.25 -1.27
N GLN A 51 -24.18 -11.66 -0.21
CA GLN A 51 -25.30 -12.58 -0.32
C GLN A 51 -26.45 -11.98 -1.15
N LYS A 52 -26.71 -10.67 -1.02
CA LYS A 52 -27.71 -9.96 -1.86
C LYS A 52 -27.40 -9.97 -3.36
N LEU A 53 -26.14 -10.18 -3.74
CA LEU A 53 -25.76 -10.32 -5.16
C LEU A 53 -26.09 -11.71 -5.72
N LEU A 54 -26.17 -12.73 -4.86
CA LEU A 54 -26.48 -14.09 -5.27
C LEU A 54 -27.95 -14.23 -5.66
N HIS A 55 -28.27 -15.28 -6.41
CA HIS A 55 -29.65 -15.57 -6.79
C HIS A 55 -30.38 -16.22 -5.60
N GLU A 56 -31.44 -15.57 -5.13
CA GLU A 56 -32.41 -16.13 -4.19
C GLU A 56 -33.74 -16.30 -4.95
N GLY A 57 -34.11 -17.55 -5.23
CA GLY A 57 -35.31 -17.89 -5.99
C GLY A 57 -36.01 -19.11 -5.40
N ALA A 58 -37.04 -19.62 -6.08
CA ALA A 58 -37.75 -20.84 -5.69
C ALA A 58 -36.85 -22.08 -5.89
N GLY A 59 -35.94 -22.32 -4.95
CA GLY A 59 -34.92 -23.37 -4.99
C GLY A 59 -33.83 -23.14 -3.95
N ALA A 60 -32.81 -23.99 -3.92
CA ALA A 60 -31.65 -23.75 -3.06
C ALA A 60 -30.96 -22.43 -3.45
N ALA A 61 -30.63 -21.62 -2.45
CA ALA A 61 -29.89 -20.38 -2.65
C ALA A 61 -28.54 -20.67 -3.32
N ALA A 62 -28.18 -19.88 -4.32
CA ALA A 62 -26.86 -20.00 -4.93
C ALA A 62 -25.78 -19.66 -3.89
N THR A 63 -24.79 -20.54 -3.72
CA THR A 63 -23.70 -20.36 -2.75
C THR A 63 -22.55 -19.53 -3.32
N SER A 64 -22.49 -19.40 -4.64
CA SER A 64 -21.52 -18.58 -5.36
C SER A 64 -22.09 -18.13 -6.71
N ALA A 65 -21.51 -17.07 -7.25
CA ALA A 65 -21.77 -16.58 -8.60
C ALA A 65 -20.45 -16.09 -9.22
N TYR A 66 -20.39 -16.08 -10.55
CA TYR A 66 -19.29 -15.45 -11.26
C TYR A 66 -19.80 -14.70 -12.48
N VAL A 67 -19.02 -13.71 -12.91
CA VAL A 67 -19.19 -13.06 -14.21
C VAL A 67 -17.83 -13.09 -14.89
N GLU A 68 -17.81 -13.50 -16.15
CA GLU A 68 -16.63 -13.50 -17.00
C GLU A 68 -16.87 -12.60 -18.20
N LEU A 69 -15.93 -11.69 -18.44
CA LEU A 69 -15.88 -10.85 -19.63
C LEU A 69 -14.75 -11.35 -20.51
N VAL A 70 -15.03 -11.51 -21.80
CA VAL A 70 -14.02 -11.81 -22.82
C VAL A 70 -13.80 -10.51 -23.59
N LEU A 71 -12.58 -9.99 -23.54
CA LEU A 71 -12.21 -8.71 -24.11
C LEU A 71 -11.31 -8.93 -25.33
N ASP A 72 -11.64 -8.26 -26.43
CA ASP A 72 -10.74 -8.11 -27.57
C ASP A 72 -9.58 -7.19 -27.17
N ASN A 73 -8.36 -7.69 -27.34
CA ASN A 73 -7.10 -7.03 -27.06
C ASN A 73 -6.19 -7.01 -28.31
N SER A 74 -6.76 -7.10 -29.51
CA SER A 74 -6.02 -7.03 -30.78
C SER A 74 -5.24 -5.71 -30.95
N ASP A 75 -5.59 -4.66 -30.20
CA ASP A 75 -4.89 -3.38 -30.19
C ASP A 75 -3.80 -3.26 -29.11
N GLY A 76 -3.59 -4.32 -28.31
CA GLY A 76 -2.50 -4.42 -27.34
C GLY A 76 -2.60 -3.45 -26.15
N ARG A 77 -3.79 -2.92 -25.85
CA ARG A 77 -3.98 -2.00 -24.71
C ARG A 77 -3.83 -2.67 -23.35
N LEU A 78 -4.25 -3.93 -23.23
CA LEU A 78 -3.98 -4.72 -22.04
C LEU A 78 -2.53 -5.22 -22.13
N PRO A 79 -1.76 -5.18 -21.02
CA PRO A 79 -0.37 -5.62 -20.98
C PRO A 79 -0.23 -7.16 -20.97
N LEU A 80 -0.90 -7.82 -21.92
CA LEU A 80 -0.93 -9.27 -22.11
C LEU A 80 -0.71 -9.56 -23.59
N ASP A 81 0.16 -10.53 -23.89
CA ASP A 81 0.53 -10.93 -25.25
C ASP A 81 -0.50 -11.91 -25.84
N ARG A 82 -1.75 -11.46 -25.90
CA ARG A 82 -2.90 -12.20 -26.43
C ARG A 82 -3.92 -11.25 -27.05
N ASP A 83 -4.50 -11.68 -28.16
CA ASP A 83 -5.54 -10.93 -28.86
C ASP A 83 -6.90 -11.01 -28.15
N GLU A 84 -7.09 -11.98 -27.26
CA GLU A 84 -8.30 -12.13 -26.45
C GLU A 84 -7.91 -12.39 -24.99
N VAL A 85 -8.54 -11.65 -24.07
CA VAL A 85 -8.27 -11.74 -22.63
C VAL A 85 -9.57 -11.99 -21.88
N SER A 86 -9.60 -13.05 -21.05
CA SER A 86 -10.75 -13.34 -20.18
C SER A 86 -10.53 -12.79 -18.78
N VAL A 87 -11.48 -12.00 -18.28
CA VAL A 87 -11.48 -11.44 -16.92
C VAL A 87 -12.71 -11.94 -16.20
N ARG A 88 -12.50 -12.78 -15.18
CA ARG A 88 -13.57 -13.36 -14.36
C ARG A 88 -13.48 -12.87 -12.93
N ARG A 89 -14.61 -12.44 -12.37
CA ARG A 89 -14.77 -12.21 -10.93
C ARG A 89 -15.76 -13.21 -10.36
N SER A 90 -15.33 -13.93 -9.32
CA SER A 90 -16.12 -14.95 -8.62
C SER A 90 -16.39 -14.49 -7.19
N ILE A 91 -17.64 -14.58 -6.74
CA ILE A 91 -18.07 -14.15 -5.42
C ILE A 91 -18.86 -15.23 -4.69
N SER A 92 -18.58 -15.36 -3.41
CA SER A 92 -19.35 -16.15 -2.44
C SER A 92 -19.43 -15.39 -1.12
N ALA A 93 -20.13 -15.93 -0.13
CA ALA A 93 -20.17 -15.34 1.20
C ALA A 93 -18.77 -15.17 1.83
N GLN A 94 -17.82 -16.06 1.48
CA GLN A 94 -16.47 -16.08 2.06
C GLN A 94 -15.37 -15.58 1.12
N ARG A 95 -15.57 -15.65 -0.20
CA ARG A 95 -14.53 -15.39 -1.20
C ARG A 95 -14.96 -14.32 -2.19
N ASP A 96 -13.98 -13.53 -2.63
CA ASP A 96 -14.09 -12.56 -3.73
C ASP A 96 -12.77 -12.65 -4.51
N GLU A 97 -12.78 -13.39 -5.61
CA GLU A 97 -11.59 -13.83 -6.33
C GLU A 97 -11.64 -13.34 -7.78
N TYR A 98 -10.50 -12.90 -8.28
CA TYR A 98 -10.33 -12.49 -9.66
C TYR A 98 -9.45 -13.48 -10.41
N HIS A 99 -9.85 -13.79 -11.64
CA HIS A 99 -9.07 -14.60 -12.55
C HIS A 99 -8.88 -13.84 -13.86
N VAL A 100 -7.66 -13.90 -14.40
CA VAL A 100 -7.34 -13.43 -15.74
C VAL A 100 -6.80 -14.63 -16.50
N ASP A 101 -7.44 -14.98 -17.62
CA ASP A 101 -7.13 -16.19 -18.40
C ASP A 101 -7.04 -17.45 -17.52
N LYS A 102 -8.03 -17.62 -16.64
CA LYS A 102 -8.13 -18.72 -15.65
C LYS A 102 -7.04 -18.73 -14.58
N ARG A 103 -6.10 -17.78 -14.58
CA ARG A 103 -5.09 -17.61 -13.53
C ARG A 103 -5.64 -16.75 -12.40
N LEU A 104 -5.57 -17.25 -11.17
CA LEU A 104 -5.88 -16.44 -9.99
C LEU A 104 -4.91 -15.25 -9.90
N VAL A 105 -5.47 -14.05 -9.77
CA VAL A 105 -4.71 -12.79 -9.69
C VAL A 105 -5.26 -11.92 -8.58
N SER A 106 -4.42 -11.03 -8.06
CA SER A 106 -4.87 -10.08 -7.05
C SER A 106 -5.78 -9.02 -7.67
N ARG A 107 -6.68 -8.47 -6.86
CA ARG A 107 -7.54 -7.35 -7.26
C ARG A 107 -6.72 -6.15 -7.75
N ALA A 108 -5.59 -5.85 -7.10
CA ALA A 108 -4.74 -4.73 -7.48
C ALA A 108 -4.18 -4.91 -8.91
N GLU A 109 -3.74 -6.12 -9.25
CA GLU A 109 -3.24 -6.43 -10.60
C GLU A 109 -4.33 -6.26 -11.67
N VAL A 110 -5.55 -6.79 -11.44
CA VAL A 110 -6.66 -6.63 -12.40
C VAL A 110 -7.04 -5.17 -12.57
N MET A 111 -7.12 -4.40 -11.48
CA MET A 111 -7.47 -2.99 -11.56
C MET A 111 -6.41 -2.17 -12.31
N ASN A 112 -5.12 -2.44 -12.07
CA ASN A 112 -4.02 -1.78 -12.80
C ASN A 112 -4.02 -2.15 -14.30
N MET A 113 -4.34 -3.41 -14.61
CA MET A 113 -4.46 -3.90 -15.98
C MET A 113 -5.61 -3.20 -16.71
N LEU A 114 -6.79 -3.13 -16.09
CA LEU A 114 -7.96 -2.43 -16.62
C LEU A 114 -7.71 -0.92 -16.79
N GLU A 115 -7.01 -0.30 -15.83
CA GLU A 115 -6.63 1.12 -15.90
C GLU A 115 -5.70 1.40 -17.09
N SER A 116 -4.77 0.48 -17.38
CA SER A 116 -3.88 0.57 -18.55
C SER A 116 -4.65 0.53 -19.88
N ALA A 117 -5.76 -0.21 -19.92
CA ALA A 117 -6.65 -0.24 -21.09
C ALA A 117 -7.65 0.93 -21.16
N GLY A 118 -7.60 1.87 -20.21
CA GLY A 118 -8.45 3.06 -20.18
C GLY A 118 -9.73 2.91 -19.35
N PHE A 119 -9.95 1.75 -18.70
CA PHE A 119 -11.01 1.58 -17.70
C PHE A 119 -10.55 2.16 -16.36
N SER A 120 -10.43 3.47 -16.29
CA SER A 120 -9.98 4.14 -15.07
C SER A 120 -11.02 4.02 -13.94
N ARG A 121 -10.54 3.72 -12.73
CA ARG A 121 -11.34 3.81 -11.48
C ARG A 121 -11.85 5.23 -11.22
N ALA A 122 -11.10 6.23 -11.68
CA ALA A 122 -11.46 7.63 -11.54
C ALA A 122 -12.48 8.06 -12.62
N ASN A 123 -12.45 7.48 -13.81
CA ASN A 123 -13.34 7.87 -14.91
C ASN A 123 -14.37 6.77 -15.25
N PRO A 124 -15.49 6.65 -14.50
CA PRO A 124 -16.51 5.63 -14.74
C PRO A 124 -17.43 5.94 -15.94
N TYR A 125 -17.18 7.00 -16.72
CA TYR A 125 -18.10 7.49 -17.75
C TYR A 125 -18.21 6.59 -18.98
N TYR A 126 -17.45 5.48 -19.04
CA TYR A 126 -17.73 4.37 -19.93
C TYR A 126 -19.05 3.64 -19.59
N VAL A 127 -19.65 3.87 -18.40
CA VAL A 127 -21.02 3.46 -18.08
C VAL A 127 -21.87 4.62 -17.59
N VAL A 128 -22.90 4.98 -18.36
CA VAL A 128 -23.88 6.00 -17.98
C VAL A 128 -25.07 5.35 -17.28
N GLN A 129 -25.20 5.57 -15.97
CA GLN A 129 -26.36 5.10 -15.21
C GLN A 129 -27.61 5.93 -15.54
N GLN A 130 -28.77 5.30 -15.35
CA GLN A 130 -30.04 6.01 -15.34
C GLN A 130 -29.98 7.16 -14.32
N GLY A 131 -30.46 8.34 -14.72
CA GLY A 131 -30.42 9.55 -13.89
C GLY A 131 -29.07 10.28 -13.85
N LYS A 132 -27.95 9.64 -14.23
CA LYS A 132 -26.63 10.29 -14.27
C LYS A 132 -26.59 11.46 -15.26
N ILE A 133 -27.33 11.38 -16.37
CA ILE A 133 -27.47 12.47 -17.34
C ILE A 133 -28.10 13.70 -16.68
N MET A 134 -29.21 13.53 -15.95
CA MET A 134 -29.84 14.63 -15.22
C MET A 134 -28.94 15.16 -14.10
N ALA A 135 -28.22 14.28 -13.41
CA ALA A 135 -27.24 14.70 -12.40
C ALA A 135 -26.15 15.58 -13.03
N MET A 136 -25.59 15.19 -14.18
CA MET A 136 -24.59 15.98 -14.92
C MET A 136 -25.14 17.33 -15.38
N ALA A 137 -26.39 17.37 -15.87
CA ALA A 137 -27.05 18.61 -16.27
C ALA A 137 -27.19 19.60 -15.10
N ASN A 138 -27.42 19.08 -13.89
CA ASN A 138 -27.63 19.87 -12.67
C ASN A 138 -26.35 20.07 -11.83
N MET A 139 -25.18 19.57 -12.26
CA MET A 139 -23.92 19.70 -11.52
C MET A 139 -23.53 21.17 -11.32
N ARG A 140 -23.08 21.49 -10.09
CA ARG A 140 -22.51 22.80 -9.76
C ARG A 140 -21.17 22.99 -10.46
N GLY A 141 -20.74 24.24 -10.65
CA GLY A 141 -19.47 24.56 -11.33
C GLY A 141 -18.25 23.85 -10.71
N ALA A 142 -18.20 23.73 -9.38
CA ALA A 142 -17.13 23.03 -8.68
C ALA A 142 -17.11 21.51 -8.98
N GLU A 143 -18.28 20.85 -8.97
CA GLU A 143 -18.41 19.42 -9.27
C GLU A 143 -18.05 19.12 -10.73
N ARG A 144 -18.43 20.02 -11.64
CA ARG A 144 -18.09 19.92 -13.06
C ARG A 144 -16.59 20.10 -13.30
N LEU A 145 -15.94 21.00 -12.57
CA LEU A 145 -14.49 21.18 -12.64
C LEU A 145 -13.76 19.93 -12.13
N GLU A 146 -14.20 19.36 -11.01
CA GLU A 146 -13.62 18.13 -10.47
C GLU A 146 -13.75 16.97 -11.45
N LEU A 147 -14.91 16.87 -12.10
CA LEU A 147 -15.13 15.93 -13.20
C LEU A 147 -14.16 16.16 -14.37
N LEU A 148 -13.97 17.39 -14.82
CA LEU A 148 -13.03 17.71 -15.90
C LEU A 148 -11.59 17.34 -15.53
N LYS A 149 -11.17 17.60 -14.28
CA LYS A 149 -9.86 17.20 -13.77
C LYS A 149 -9.68 15.68 -13.75
N GLU A 150 -10.74 14.96 -13.42
CA GLU A 150 -10.75 13.51 -13.37
C GLU A 150 -10.64 12.89 -14.77
N ILE A 151 -11.39 13.40 -15.75
CA ILE A 151 -11.31 12.98 -17.15
C ILE A 151 -9.95 13.36 -17.76
N GLY A 152 -9.43 14.55 -17.44
CA GLY A 152 -8.13 15.02 -17.91
C GLY A 152 -6.93 14.36 -17.23
N GLY A 153 -7.14 13.39 -16.34
CA GLY A 153 -6.06 12.68 -15.62
C GLY A 153 -5.29 13.54 -14.60
N ALA A 154 -5.71 14.80 -14.39
CA ALA A 154 -5.05 15.73 -13.48
C ALA A 154 -5.13 15.25 -12.01
N LYS A 155 -6.19 14.51 -11.66
CA LYS A 155 -6.39 13.95 -10.32
C LYS A 155 -5.32 12.94 -9.91
N VAL A 156 -4.86 12.10 -10.85
CA VAL A 156 -3.78 11.13 -10.60
C VAL A 156 -2.48 11.87 -10.31
N TYR A 157 -2.18 12.90 -11.10
CA TYR A 157 -1.01 13.76 -10.88
C TYR A 157 -1.08 14.49 -9.54
N GLU A 158 -2.22 15.12 -9.22
CA GLU A 158 -2.43 15.82 -7.94
C GLU A 158 -2.26 14.88 -6.74
N SER A 159 -2.79 13.65 -6.83
CA SER A 159 -2.65 12.62 -5.79
C SER A 159 -1.20 12.17 -5.60
N ARG A 160 -0.49 11.84 -6.68
CA ARG A 160 0.93 11.45 -6.62
C ARG A 160 1.80 12.58 -6.07
N ARG A 161 1.50 13.83 -6.45
CA ARG A 161 2.20 15.01 -5.92
C ARG A 161 1.97 15.17 -4.43
N ALA A 162 0.72 15.04 -3.97
CA ALA A 162 0.38 15.15 -2.54
C ALA A 162 1.08 14.06 -1.72
N GLU A 163 1.11 12.82 -2.21
CA GLU A 163 1.83 11.73 -1.57
C GLU A 163 3.34 11.98 -1.53
N SER A 164 3.93 12.45 -2.63
CA SER A 164 5.36 12.79 -2.69
C SER A 164 5.72 13.88 -1.68
N VAL A 165 4.90 14.92 -1.56
CA VAL A 165 5.10 16.00 -0.58
C VAL A 165 4.99 15.48 0.86
N ARG A 166 4.07 14.54 1.13
CA ARG A 166 3.97 13.89 2.44
C ARG A 166 5.24 13.11 2.77
N LEU A 167 5.72 12.28 1.83
CA LEU A 167 6.94 11.49 2.01
C LEU A 167 8.19 12.37 2.21
N LEU A 168 8.28 13.49 1.51
CA LEU A 168 9.36 14.46 1.69
C LEU A 168 9.36 15.04 3.11
N ARG A 169 8.21 15.45 3.64
CA ARG A 169 8.09 15.96 5.02
C ARG A 169 8.47 14.91 6.06
N GLU A 170 8.04 13.66 5.86
CA GLU A 170 8.45 12.56 6.74
C GLU A 170 9.96 12.32 6.70
N GLY A 171 10.58 12.43 5.51
CA GLY A 171 12.03 12.35 5.34
C GLY A 171 12.78 13.48 6.05
N GLU A 172 12.29 14.71 5.96
CA GLU A 172 12.87 15.88 6.63
C GLU A 172 12.85 15.72 8.16
N LEU A 173 11.73 15.25 8.73
CA LEU A 173 11.62 14.97 10.17
C LEU A 173 12.61 13.89 10.63
N ARG A 174 12.74 12.78 9.87
CA ARG A 174 13.71 11.73 10.18
C ARG A 174 15.15 12.24 10.11
N ARG A 175 15.45 13.09 9.13
CA ARG A 175 16.78 13.70 8.98
C ARG A 175 17.11 14.61 10.18
N ALA A 176 16.16 15.43 10.62
CA ALA A 176 16.35 16.29 11.78
C ALA A 176 16.64 15.47 13.05
N SER A 177 15.83 14.45 13.32
CA SER A 177 16.05 13.55 14.47
C SER A 177 17.39 12.82 14.40
N THR A 178 17.81 12.40 13.21
CA THR A 178 19.12 11.76 13.02
C THR A 178 20.26 12.75 13.32
N ALA A 179 20.15 14.01 12.88
CA ALA A 179 21.16 15.03 13.15
C ALA A 179 21.30 15.32 14.66
N GLU A 180 20.18 15.40 15.38
CA GLU A 180 20.18 15.55 16.85
C GLU A 180 20.89 14.37 17.54
N LEU A 181 20.61 13.13 17.10
CA LEU A 181 21.28 11.93 17.63
C LEU A 181 22.78 11.94 17.37
N VAL A 182 23.20 12.33 16.16
CA VAL A 182 24.64 12.45 15.82
C VAL A 182 25.32 13.47 16.73
N GLN A 183 24.71 14.64 16.92
CA GLN A 183 25.26 15.68 17.79
C GLN A 183 25.37 15.21 19.25
N ALA A 184 24.38 14.48 19.75
CA ALA A 184 24.44 13.88 21.09
C ALA A 184 25.58 12.85 21.21
N LEU A 185 25.78 12.02 20.19
CA LEU A 185 26.88 11.05 20.14
C LEU A 185 28.25 11.73 20.09
N GLU A 186 28.41 12.78 19.29
CA GLU A 186 29.64 13.57 19.22
C GLU A 186 29.98 14.20 20.58
N SER A 187 28.99 14.77 21.28
CA SER A 187 29.17 15.29 22.63
C SER A 187 29.60 14.20 23.61
N ARG A 188 28.95 13.03 23.56
CA ARG A 188 29.30 11.90 24.43
C ARG A 188 30.70 11.35 24.14
N LEU A 189 31.11 11.35 22.88
CA LEU A 189 32.44 10.93 22.48
C LEU A 189 33.51 11.87 23.07
N ALA A 190 33.27 13.20 23.01
CA ALA A 190 34.17 14.20 23.57
C ALA A 190 34.31 14.07 25.10
N GLU A 191 33.21 13.81 25.81
CA GLU A 191 33.24 13.52 27.25
C GLU A 191 34.09 12.27 27.56
N LEU A 192 33.89 11.18 26.81
CA LEU A 192 34.65 9.94 26.99
C LEU A 192 36.14 10.12 26.71
N ASP A 193 36.51 10.95 25.73
CA ASP A 193 37.91 11.28 25.46
C ASP A 193 38.54 12.06 26.62
N ALA A 194 37.80 12.98 27.24
CA ALA A 194 38.25 13.69 28.44
C ALA A 194 38.41 12.75 29.65
N GLU A 195 37.43 11.89 29.92
CA GLU A 195 37.48 10.87 30.98
C GLU A 195 38.68 9.91 30.76
N ARG A 196 38.94 9.52 29.52
CA ARG A 196 40.09 8.69 29.15
C ARG A 196 41.42 9.39 29.45
N ALA A 197 41.53 10.68 29.16
CA ALA A 197 42.72 11.46 29.44
C ALA A 197 42.96 11.62 30.95
N GLU A 198 41.89 11.86 31.72
CA GLU A 198 41.95 11.93 33.18
C GLU A 198 42.38 10.59 33.79
N LEU A 199 41.79 9.48 33.34
CA LEU A 199 42.17 8.14 33.78
C LEU A 199 43.65 7.84 33.49
N ALA A 200 44.15 8.23 32.32
CA ALA A 200 45.56 8.06 31.98
C ALA A 200 46.48 8.87 32.90
N ALA A 201 46.10 10.10 33.26
CA ALA A 201 46.82 10.93 34.22
C ALA A 201 46.80 10.31 35.63
N PHE A 202 45.65 9.83 36.09
CA PHE A 202 45.50 9.12 37.36
C PHE A 202 46.41 7.90 37.42
N GLN A 203 46.39 7.04 36.40
CA GLN A 203 47.25 5.84 36.34
C GLN A 203 48.74 6.19 36.35
N LYS A 204 49.14 7.33 35.78
CA LYS A 204 50.52 7.82 35.83
C LYS A 204 50.90 8.27 37.25
N ALA A 205 50.01 9.02 37.91
CA ALA A 205 50.19 9.45 39.29
C ALA A 205 50.24 8.25 40.26
N GLU A 206 49.36 7.27 40.09
CA GLU A 206 49.31 6.04 40.91
C GLU A 206 50.60 5.22 40.78
N ARG A 207 51.13 5.08 39.55
CA ARG A 207 52.44 4.45 39.32
C ARG A 207 53.55 5.19 40.06
N ARG A 208 53.56 6.52 40.02
CA ARG A 208 54.57 7.32 40.72
C ARG A 208 54.45 7.21 42.24
N ARG A 209 53.22 7.17 42.77
CA ARG A 209 52.93 6.94 44.19
C ARG A 209 53.51 5.60 44.65
N LYS A 210 53.23 4.51 43.92
CA LYS A 210 53.74 3.17 44.22
C LYS A 210 55.28 3.11 44.24
N VAL A 211 55.95 3.80 43.32
CA VAL A 211 57.43 3.88 43.29
C VAL A 211 57.95 4.62 44.53
N LEU A 212 57.35 5.75 44.89
CA LEU A 212 57.76 6.53 46.06
C LEU A 212 57.50 5.77 47.38
N GLU A 213 56.36 5.09 47.52
CA GLU A 213 56.05 4.25 48.68
C GLU A 213 57.10 3.15 48.87
N ARG A 214 57.51 2.49 47.78
CA ARG A 214 58.53 1.44 47.84
C ARG A 214 59.89 2.00 48.26
N ALA A 215 60.28 3.15 47.73
CA ALA A 215 61.54 3.82 48.12
C ALA A 215 61.53 4.28 49.59
N LEU A 216 60.40 4.77 50.09
CA LEU A 216 60.21 5.10 51.51
C LEU A 216 60.35 3.85 52.39
N ALA A 217 59.66 2.77 52.05
CA ALA A 217 59.73 1.51 52.78
C ALA A 217 61.15 0.93 52.81
N GLU A 218 61.89 1.01 51.70
CA GLU A 218 63.31 0.59 51.63
C GLU A 218 64.20 1.44 52.54
N ARG A 219 63.99 2.76 52.56
CA ARG A 219 64.73 3.67 53.44
C ARG A 219 64.44 3.42 54.92
N GLU A 220 63.18 3.18 55.28
CA GLU A 220 62.79 2.83 56.64
C GLU A 220 63.41 1.49 57.07
N LEU A 221 63.40 0.48 56.20
CA LEU A 221 64.08 -0.80 56.42
C LEU A 221 65.58 -0.65 56.64
N ALA A 222 66.25 0.19 55.84
CA ALA A 222 67.68 0.48 56.00
C ALA A 222 67.96 1.12 57.36
N GLY A 223 67.19 2.13 57.76
CA GLY A 223 67.35 2.79 59.06
C GLY A 223 66.99 1.90 60.26
N VAL A 224 66.14 0.89 60.09
CA VAL A 224 65.93 -0.15 61.13
C VAL A 224 67.13 -1.10 61.22
N ARG A 225 67.71 -1.50 60.07
CA ARG A 225 68.89 -2.37 60.04
C ARG A 225 70.12 -1.71 60.65
N GLU A 226 70.35 -0.44 60.38
CA GLU A 226 71.45 0.33 61.00
C GLU A 226 71.35 0.33 62.53
N ARG A 227 70.15 0.60 63.07
CA ARG A 227 69.88 0.59 64.52
C ARG A 227 69.98 -0.80 65.17
N LEU A 228 69.82 -1.87 64.38
CA LEU A 228 70.04 -3.24 64.85
C LEU A 228 71.53 -3.59 64.86
N GLY A 229 72.30 -3.13 63.88
CA GLY A 229 73.76 -3.32 63.82
C GLY A 229 74.55 -2.54 64.87
N GLU A 230 74.03 -1.41 65.37
CA GLU A 230 74.62 -0.67 66.50
C GLU A 230 74.38 -1.33 67.88
N ARG A 231 73.58 -2.41 67.94
CA ARG A 231 73.21 -3.12 69.17
C ARG A 231 73.86 -4.50 69.33
N GLU A 232 74.70 -4.91 68.38
CA GLU A 232 75.61 -6.08 68.48
C GLU A 232 77.02 -5.62 68.83
#